data_AF-A0A2S5J1X2-F1
#
_entry.id   AF-A0A2S5J1X2-F1
#
_cell.length_a   1.000
_cell.length_b   1.000
_cell.length_c   1.000
_cell.angle_alpha   90.00
_cell.angle_beta   90.00
_cell.angle_gamma   90.00
#
_symmetry.space_group_name_H-M   'P 1'
#
loop_
_entity.id
_entity.type
_entity.pdbx_description
1 polymer ?
#
loop_
_entity_poly.entity_id
_entity_poly.type
_entity_poly.pdbx_seq_one_letter_code
_entity_poly.pdbx_strand_id
1 'polypeptide(L)' 'MKGGPVAERRFLTLADVGEVLNISASQTYALVRSGELPAIQVGGRGQWRVETRILEEYIAAAYEKTAAALRNDAAGTPPA' A
#
# COMPACT_ATOMS: atom_id res chain seq x y z
N MET A 1 -26.54 18.09 3.03
CA MET A 1 -25.28 18.44 3.70
C MET A 1 -24.96 17.33 4.68
N LYS A 2 -23.88 16.54 4.51
CA LYS A 2 -23.07 15.90 5.58
C LYS A 2 -21.77 15.35 4.97
N GLY A 3 -20.85 16.26 4.69
CA GLY A 3 -19.44 15.95 4.52
C GLY A 3 -18.68 16.95 5.36
N GLY A 4 -18.72 16.79 6.68
CA GLY A 4 -17.72 17.47 7.53
C GLY A 4 -16.34 17.00 7.09
N PRO A 5 -15.27 17.79 7.30
CA PRO A 5 -13.93 17.36 6.95
C PRO A 5 -13.71 15.98 7.59
N VAL A 6 -13.54 14.96 6.75
CA VAL A 6 -13.17 13.63 7.22
C VAL A 6 -11.79 13.84 7.81
N ALA A 7 -11.69 13.96 9.13
CA ALA A 7 -10.40 13.84 9.79
C ALA A 7 -9.83 12.52 9.30
N GLU A 8 -8.77 12.60 8.49
CA GLU A 8 -8.17 11.46 7.83
C GLU A 8 -7.82 10.44 8.92
N ARG A 9 -8.45 9.26 8.84
CA ARG A 9 -8.28 8.23 9.87
C ARG A 9 -6.82 7.81 9.84
N ARG A 10 -6.06 8.12 10.89
CA ARG A 10 -4.63 7.82 10.99
C ARG A 10 -4.31 6.33 10.78
N PHE A 11 -5.20 5.44 11.21
CA PHE A 11 -5.05 3.99 11.07
C PHE A 11 -6.20 3.40 10.25
N LEU A 12 -5.85 2.74 9.17
CA LEU A 12 -6.73 2.11 8.20
C LEU A 12 -6.88 0.62 8.50
N THR A 13 -8.06 0.07 8.29
CA THR A 13 -8.25 -1.39 8.23
C THR A 13 -7.73 -1.94 6.90
N LEU A 14 -7.53 -3.26 6.79
CA LEU A 14 -7.16 -3.87 5.50
C LEU A 14 -8.23 -3.67 4.42
N ALA A 15 -9.49 -3.49 4.80
CA ALA A 15 -10.56 -3.16 3.87
C ALA A 15 -10.41 -1.72 3.35
N ASP A 16 -10.20 -0.74 4.25
CA ASP A 16 -9.98 0.66 3.85
C ASP A 16 -8.74 0.78 2.92
N VAL A 17 -7.65 0.07 3.22
CA VAL A 17 -6.46 0.05 2.35
C VAL A 17 -6.77 -0.58 0.99
N GLY A 18 -7.53 -1.68 0.98
CA GLY A 18 -7.97 -2.32 -0.25
C GLY A 18 -8.80 -1.39 -1.13
N GLU A 19 -9.66 -0.57 -0.54
CA GLU A 19 -10.41 0.46 -1.27
C GLU A 19 -9.49 1.51 -1.91
N VAL A 20 -8.48 2.00 -1.16
CA VAL A 20 -7.51 2.98 -1.67
C VAL A 20 -6.69 2.42 -2.84
N LEU A 21 -6.19 1.18 -2.69
CA LEU A 21 -5.36 0.52 -3.71
C LEU A 21 -6.18 -0.17 -4.81
N ASN A 22 -7.51 -0.16 -4.71
CA ASN A 22 -8.43 -0.89 -5.58
C ASN A 22 -8.11 -2.40 -5.69
N ILE A 23 -7.88 -3.04 -4.55
CA ILE A 23 -7.63 -4.49 -4.42
C ILE A 23 -8.50 -5.11 -3.31
N SER A 24 -8.63 -6.43 -3.31
CA SER A 24 -9.35 -7.11 -2.24
C SER A 24 -8.63 -7.02 -0.88
N ALA A 25 -9.40 -7.11 0.21
CA ALA A 25 -8.84 -7.22 1.55
C ALA A 25 -7.88 -8.43 1.69
N SER A 26 -8.13 -9.52 0.96
CA SER A 26 -7.25 -10.70 0.90
C SER A 26 -5.90 -10.39 0.26
N GLN A 27 -5.87 -9.62 -0.83
CA GLN A 27 -4.63 -9.15 -1.45
C GLN A 27 -3.88 -8.18 -0.52
N THR A 28 -4.60 -7.27 0.14
CA THR A 28 -4.01 -6.39 1.15
C THR A 28 -3.38 -7.19 2.30
N TYR A 29 -4.07 -8.22 2.79
CA TYR A 29 -3.52 -9.12 3.82
C TYR A 29 -2.26 -9.86 3.33
N ALA A 30 -2.20 -10.25 2.06
CA ALA A 30 -1.01 -10.89 1.50
C ALA A 30 0.22 -9.96 1.55
N LEU A 31 0.05 -8.67 1.22
CA LEU A 31 1.11 -7.65 1.32
C LEU A 31 1.59 -7.48 2.77
N VAL A 32 0.66 -7.45 3.72
CA VAL A 32 1.01 -7.39 5.15
C VAL A 32 1.73 -8.66 5.60
N ARG A 33 1.28 -9.83 5.14
CA ARG A 33 1.85 -11.12 5.52
C ARG A 33 3.24 -11.34 4.93
N SER A 34 3.51 -10.84 3.73
CA SER A 34 4.83 -10.86 3.09
C SER A 34 5.79 -9.83 3.70
N GLY A 35 5.25 -8.81 4.38
CA GLY A 35 6.01 -7.70 4.96
C GLY A 35 6.26 -6.56 3.97
N GLU A 36 5.73 -6.63 2.76
CA GLU A 36 5.79 -5.54 1.77
C GLU A 36 5.02 -4.31 2.21
N LEU A 37 3.90 -4.50 2.91
CA LEU A 37 3.14 -3.41 3.52
C LEU A 37 3.25 -3.51 5.05
N PRO A 38 4.03 -2.62 5.70
CA PRO A 38 4.13 -2.63 7.16
C PRO A 38 2.78 -2.34 7.81
N ALA A 39 2.41 -3.16 8.80
CA ALA A 39 1.18 -3.02 9.56
C ALA A 39 1.40 -3.43 11.01
N ILE A 40 0.57 -2.88 11.91
CA ILE A 40 0.55 -3.27 13.33
C ILE A 40 -0.69 -4.13 13.61
N GLN A 41 -0.55 -5.06 14.55
CA GLN A 41 -1.70 -5.78 15.09
C GLN A 41 -2.26 -5.01 16.29
N VAL A 42 -3.54 -4.66 16.25
CA VAL A 42 -4.22 -3.91 17.31
C VAL A 42 -5.37 -4.75 17.84
N GLY A 43 -5.27 -5.17 19.10
CA GLY A 43 -6.28 -6.01 19.74
C GLY A 43 -6.08 -7.50 19.45
N GLY A 44 -7.16 -8.18 19.08
CA GLY A 44 -7.18 -9.65 18.93
C GLY A 44 -6.47 -10.17 17.67
N ARG A 45 -6.35 -11.50 17.59
CA ARG A 45 -5.73 -12.19 16.44
C ARG A 45 -6.38 -11.77 15.13
N GLY A 46 -5.57 -11.33 14.17
CA GLY A 46 -6.02 -10.98 12.83
C GLY A 46 -6.52 -9.54 12.65
N GLN A 47 -6.49 -8.70 13.69
CA GLN A 47 -6.82 -7.29 13.57
C GLN A 47 -5.60 -6.47 13.19
N TRP A 48 -5.42 -6.25 11.89
CA TRP A 48 -4.32 -5.45 11.35
C TRP A 48 -4.75 -4.00 11.10
N ARG A 49 -3.81 -3.07 11.30
CA ARG A 49 -3.96 -1.66 10.98
C ARG A 49 -2.73 -1.14 10.25
N VAL A 50 -2.96 -0.32 9.25
CA VAL A 50 -1.91 0.37 8.49
C VAL A 50 -2.03 1.85 8.82
N GLU A 51 -0.94 2.48 9.23
CA GLU A 51 -0.94 3.94 9.38
C GLU A 51 -0.99 4.59 7.99
N THR A 52 -1.79 5.64 7.79
CA THR A 52 -1.95 6.28 6.48
C THR A 52 -0.61 6.69 5.86
N ARG A 53 0.29 7.26 6.66
CA ARG A 53 1.64 7.63 6.23
C ARG A 53 2.45 6.44 5.69
N ILE A 54 2.28 5.26 6.29
CA ILE A 54 2.96 4.03 5.85
C ILE A 54 2.38 3.53 4.53
N LEU A 55 1.07 3.66 4.31
CA LEU A 55 0.46 3.35 3.02
C LEU A 55 1.01 4.27 1.91
N GLU A 56 1.11 5.57 2.17
CA GLU A 56 1.69 6.54 1.22
C GLU A 56 3.16 6.23 0.91
N GLU A 57 3.96 5.89 1.94
CA GLU A 57 5.35 5.45 1.76
C GLU A 57 5.46 4.18 0.91
N TYR A 58 4.58 3.20 1.12
CA TYR A 58 4.50 2.00 0.29
C TYR A 58 4.21 2.33 -1.18
N ILE A 59 3.24 3.22 -1.43
CA ILE A 59 2.87 3.66 -2.79
C ILE A 59 4.06 4.35 -3.47
N ALA A 60 4.72 5.28 -2.78
CA ALA A 60 5.89 5.97 -3.29
C ALA A 60 7.02 4.98 -3.66
N ALA A 61 7.36 4.06 -2.75
CA ALA A 61 8.37 3.04 -2.99
C ALA A 61 8.00 2.10 -4.16
N ALA A 62 6.72 1.75 -4.32
CA ALA A 62 6.24 0.93 -5.43
C ALA A 62 6.42 1.64 -6.79
N TYR A 63 6.17 2.95 -6.85
CA TYR A 63 6.48 3.76 -8.05
C TYR A 63 7.97 3.80 -8.35
N GLU A 64 8.82 4.03 -7.35
CA GLU A 64 10.28 4.07 -7.52
C GLU A 64 10.83 2.74 -8.02
N LYS A 65 10.37 1.62 -7.44
CA LYS A 65 10.74 0.26 -7.87
C LYS A 65 10.37 0.01 -9.32
N THR A 66 9.14 0.38 -9.71
CA THR A 66 8.68 0.25 -11.09
C THR A 66 9.51 1.10 -12.04
N ALA A 67 9.78 2.35 -11.70
CA ALA A 67 10.59 3.25 -12.51
C ALA A 67 12.04 2.75 -12.66
N ALA A 68 12.62 2.19 -11.61
CA ALA A 68 13.95 1.60 -11.67
C ALA A 68 14.00 0.37 -12.59
N ALA A 69 13.01 -0.51 -12.53
CA ALA A 69 12.91 -1.68 -13.41
C ALA A 69 12.85 -1.27 -14.89
N LEU A 70 11.96 -0.33 -15.24
CA LEU A 70 11.80 0.14 -16.63
C LEU A 70 13.07 0.80 -17.18
N ARG A 71 13.82 1.55 -16.36
CA ARG A 71 15.11 2.13 -16.78
C ARG A 71 16.14 1.06 -17.09
N ASN A 72 16.18 0.00 -16.28
CA ASN A 72 17.11 -1.11 -16.49
C ASN A 72 16.77 -1.89 -17.77
N ASP A 73 15.47 -2.10 -18.05
CA ASP A 73 15.00 -2.75 -19.27
C ASP A 73 15.37 -1.94 -20.53
N ALA A 74 15.20 -0.62 -20.49
CA ALA A 74 15.56 0.28 -21.59
C ALA A 74 17.08 0.31 -21.86
N ALA A 75 17.92 0.19 -20.81
CA ALA A 75 19.37 0.13 -20.95
C ALA A 75 19.88 -1.21 -21.51
N GLY A 76 19.04 -2.26 -21.50
CA GLY A 76 19.38 -3.61 -21.96
C GLY A 76 19.08 -3.90 -23.44
N THR A 77 18.49 -2.97 -24.20
CA THR A 77 18.21 -3.14 -25.64
C THR A 77 19.18 -2.30 -26.48
N PRO A 78 20.20 -2.89 -27.12
CA PRO A 78 20.99 -2.18 -28.13
C PRO A 78 20.12 -1.90 -29.36
N PRO A 79 20.17 -0.71 -29.97
CA PRO A 79 19.56 -0.50 -31.28
C PRO A 79 20.26 -1.41 -32.32
N ALA A 80 19.46 -2.08 -33.15
CA ALA A 80 19.92 -2.73 -34.37
C ALA A 80 20.34 -1.69 -35.42
#